data_AF-A0A2X4RUB2-F1
#
_entry.id   AF-A0A2X4RUB2-F1
#
_cell.length_a   1.000
_cell.length_b   1.000
_cell.length_c   1.000
_cell.angle_alpha   90.00
_cell.angle_beta   90.00
_cell.angle_gamma   90.00
#
_symmetry.space_group_name_H-M   'P 1'
#
loop_
_entity.id
_entity.type
_entity.pdbx_description
1 polymer ?
#
loop_
_entity_poly.entity_id
_entity_poly.type
_entity_poly.pdbx_seq_one_letter_code
_entity_poly.pdbx_strand_id
1 'polypeptide(L)'
;MKFTQTSIPFTNRFNSVFLNDLESVPYKEKHENPSPYNLHKVFESQGPVPEGGTLWTGILFLGILVGGGSFIGFIAWIAKGREVPWLIILFLAGILLYHAVDYVKWRLFVRKLSTAWKNGWIDCYPALIGSLYYDEQNVKADKAKYFYLTTLMVVAPSGETRSIEEFEACAGKPRQLIADGVALASERHKIRLDAQRHNGWTFLAVVRGKPLEHGSLETGLGRPQVAAGLDRVRYGWPLDNVGPLPDTA
;
A
#
# COMPACT_ATOMS: atom_id res chain seq x y z
N MET A 1 18.66 16.30 7.02
CA MET A 1 18.40 15.19 6.07
C MET A 1 17.48 15.64 4.93
N LYS A 2 17.68 15.15 3.69
CA LYS A 2 16.77 15.40 2.54
C LYS A 2 16.00 14.13 2.21
N PHE A 3 14.67 14.18 2.26
CA PHE A 3 13.82 13.05 1.91
C PHE A 3 13.51 13.07 0.41
N THR A 4 14.08 12.16 -0.36
CA THR A 4 13.67 11.89 -1.74
C THR A 4 12.55 10.86 -1.73
N GLN A 5 11.32 11.28 -2.00
CA GLN A 5 10.16 10.39 -1.99
C GLN A 5 10.32 9.23 -2.96
N THR A 6 9.87 8.03 -2.57
CA THR A 6 9.87 6.87 -3.46
C THR A 6 8.89 7.04 -4.61
N SER A 7 9.27 6.55 -5.79
CA SER A 7 8.37 6.43 -6.95
C SER A 7 7.55 5.14 -6.94
N ILE A 8 7.93 4.15 -6.11
CA ILE A 8 7.35 2.80 -6.13
C ILE A 8 5.87 2.84 -5.74
N PRO A 9 4.96 2.37 -6.62
CA PRO A 9 3.57 2.16 -6.25
C PRO A 9 3.45 0.80 -5.55
N PHE A 10 3.61 0.79 -4.22
CA PHE A 10 3.23 -0.38 -3.44
C PHE A 10 1.73 -0.58 -3.59
N THR A 11 1.31 -1.83 -3.78
CA THR A 11 -0.08 -2.16 -4.07
C THR A 11 -0.95 -2.07 -2.81
N ASN A 12 -2.20 -2.51 -2.82
CA ASN A 12 -3.16 -2.28 -1.73
C ASN A 12 -3.64 -3.61 -1.08
N ARG A 13 -2.80 -4.64 -1.08
CA ARG A 13 -3.08 -5.94 -0.45
C ARG A 13 -2.25 -6.11 0.83
N PHE A 14 -2.37 -5.13 1.73
CA PHE A 14 -1.67 -5.01 3.03
C PHE A 14 -1.21 -6.37 3.55
N ASN A 15 0.05 -6.44 4.00
CA ASN A 15 0.62 -7.69 4.51
C ASN A 15 -0.37 -8.39 5.44
N SER A 16 -0.62 -9.69 5.22
CA SER A 16 -1.51 -10.52 6.04
C SER A 16 -1.21 -10.40 7.54
N VAL A 17 0.06 -10.22 7.91
CA VAL A 17 0.49 -9.99 9.29
C VAL A 17 -0.09 -8.66 9.83
N PHE A 18 0.06 -7.57 9.08
CA PHE A 18 -0.52 -6.27 9.42
C PHE A 18 -2.04 -6.33 9.57
N LEU A 19 -2.72 -7.06 8.69
CA LEU A 19 -4.17 -7.24 8.73
C LEU A 19 -4.62 -7.98 10.00
N ASN A 20 -3.94 -9.08 10.33
CA ASN A 20 -4.21 -9.85 11.55
C ASN A 20 -3.96 -8.99 12.80
N ASP A 21 -2.89 -8.21 12.80
CA ASP A 21 -2.59 -7.28 13.89
C ASP A 21 -3.67 -6.20 14.06
N LEU A 22 -4.17 -5.66 12.96
CA LEU A 22 -5.25 -4.67 13.00
C LEU A 22 -6.57 -5.28 13.53
N GLU A 23 -6.81 -6.57 13.31
CA GLU A 23 -7.97 -7.29 13.86
C GLU A 23 -7.81 -7.61 15.33
N SER A 24 -6.58 -7.75 15.81
CA SER A 24 -6.29 -8.04 17.21
C SER A 24 -6.48 -6.86 18.16
N VAL A 25 -6.66 -5.64 17.63
CA VAL A 25 -6.81 -4.41 18.43
C VAL A 25 -8.23 -3.84 18.33
N PRO A 26 -8.73 -3.14 19.37
CA PRO A 26 -10.04 -2.50 19.33
C PRO A 26 -10.01 -1.22 18.48
N TYR A 27 -9.75 -1.36 17.18
CA TYR A 27 -9.49 -0.25 16.25
C TYR A 27 -10.65 0.76 16.12
N LYS A 28 -11.87 0.37 16.54
CA LYS A 28 -13.07 1.21 16.56
C LYS A 28 -13.12 2.19 17.73
N GLU A 29 -12.36 1.92 18.79
CA GLU A 29 -12.26 2.78 19.97
C GLU A 29 -11.09 3.75 19.82
N LYS A 30 -11.18 4.94 20.40
CA LYS A 30 -10.09 5.90 20.35
C LYS A 30 -8.94 5.41 21.25
N HIS A 31 -7.73 5.34 20.71
CA HIS A 31 -6.56 5.00 21.50
C HIS A 31 -6.29 6.07 22.57
N GLU A 32 -6.08 5.64 23.83
CA GLU A 32 -5.93 6.54 24.98
C GLU A 32 -4.73 7.50 24.83
N ASN A 33 -3.64 6.98 24.28
CA ASN A 33 -2.43 7.74 23.98
C ASN A 33 -2.23 7.87 22.47
N PRO A 34 -2.75 8.93 21.82
CA PRO A 34 -2.59 9.09 20.37
C PRO A 34 -1.11 9.18 20.00
N SER A 35 -0.80 8.84 18.75
CA SER A 35 0.57 8.93 18.23
C SER A 35 1.18 10.31 18.51
N PRO A 36 2.34 10.38 19.19
CA PRO A 36 2.95 11.67 19.54
C PRO A 36 3.34 12.49 18.32
N TYR A 37 3.36 11.87 17.13
CA TYR A 37 3.79 12.49 15.87
C TYR A 37 2.65 13.24 15.18
N ASN A 38 1.39 12.92 15.51
CA ASN A 38 0.17 13.53 14.95
C ASN A 38 0.19 13.65 13.40
N LEU A 39 0.85 12.71 12.71
CA LEU A 39 1.00 12.71 11.25
C LEU A 39 -0.34 12.52 10.53
N HIS A 40 -1.32 11.88 11.19
CA HIS A 40 -2.67 11.70 10.65
C HIS A 40 -3.29 13.03 10.19
N LYS A 41 -3.20 14.11 10.98
CA LYS A 41 -3.75 15.43 10.59
C LYS A 41 -3.01 16.03 9.39
N VAL A 42 -1.71 15.76 9.27
CA VAL A 42 -0.91 16.21 8.13
C VAL A 42 -1.34 15.48 6.86
N PHE A 43 -1.53 14.17 6.93
CA PHE A 43 -2.04 13.37 5.82
C PHE A 43 -3.47 13.78 5.44
N GLU A 44 -4.34 13.98 6.43
CA GLU A 44 -5.72 14.40 6.22
C GLU A 44 -5.81 15.79 5.55
N SER A 45 -4.86 16.69 5.83
CA SER A 45 -4.80 18.00 5.16
C SER A 45 -4.60 17.93 3.65
N GLN A 46 -4.06 16.83 3.13
CA GLN A 46 -3.81 16.62 1.70
C GLN A 46 -4.91 15.80 1.02
N GLY A 47 -5.82 15.19 1.78
CA GLY A 47 -6.87 14.33 1.26
C GLY A 47 -7.34 13.26 2.26
N PRO A 48 -8.32 12.44 1.89
CA PRO A 48 -8.83 11.37 2.76
C PRO A 48 -7.74 10.33 3.06
N VAL A 49 -7.74 9.82 4.30
CA VAL A 49 -6.81 8.77 4.77
C VAL A 49 -7.61 7.51 5.12
N PRO A 50 -7.34 6.36 4.47
CA PRO A 50 -6.47 6.21 3.29
C PRO A 50 -7.09 6.86 2.03
N GLU A 51 -6.27 7.05 0.99
CA GLU A 51 -6.63 7.47 -0.36
C GLU A 51 -7.45 6.34 -1.05
N GLY A 52 -8.61 6.02 -0.49
CA GLY A 52 -9.46 4.88 -0.85
C GLY A 52 -10.27 5.06 -2.13
N GLY A 53 -9.74 5.81 -3.11
CA GLY A 53 -10.42 6.22 -4.33
C GLY A 53 -11.51 7.28 -4.12
N THR A 54 -11.74 8.10 -5.14
CA THR A 54 -12.79 9.13 -5.12
C THR A 54 -14.18 8.53 -5.29
N LEU A 55 -15.24 9.25 -4.90
CA LEU A 55 -16.63 8.86 -5.20
C LEU A 55 -16.81 8.53 -6.70
N TRP A 56 -16.08 9.26 -7.55
CA TRP A 56 -16.08 9.08 -9.00
C TRP A 56 -15.58 7.71 -9.46
N THR A 57 -14.60 7.10 -8.80
CA THR A 57 -14.18 5.73 -9.18
C THR A 57 -15.26 4.71 -8.86
N GLY A 58 -16.02 4.91 -7.78
CA GLY A 58 -17.21 4.10 -7.49
C GLY A 58 -18.33 4.30 -8.52
N ILE A 59 -18.58 5.54 -8.95
CA ILE A 59 -19.57 5.85 -9.99
C ILE A 59 -19.16 5.27 -11.34
N LEU A 60 -17.89 5.41 -11.74
CA LEU A 60 -17.35 4.84 -12.97
C LEU A 60 -17.47 3.32 -12.98
N PHE A 61 -17.15 2.69 -11.85
CA PHE A 61 -17.29 1.25 -11.68
C PHE A 61 -18.75 0.80 -11.83
N LEU A 62 -19.68 1.48 -11.17
CA LEU A 62 -21.11 1.21 -11.29
C LEU A 62 -21.61 1.45 -12.72
N GLY A 63 -21.12 2.51 -13.38
CA GLY A 63 -21.42 2.80 -14.77
C GLY A 63 -20.93 1.72 -15.73
N ILE A 64 -19.73 1.17 -15.51
CA ILE A 64 -19.20 0.03 -16.26
C ILE A 64 -20.06 -1.23 -16.01
N LEU A 65 -20.49 -1.47 -14.77
CA LEU A 65 -21.34 -2.62 -14.45
C LEU A 65 -22.72 -2.52 -15.12
N VAL A 66 -23.39 -1.37 -15.01
CA VAL A 66 -24.73 -1.13 -15.57
C VAL A 66 -24.67 -1.05 -17.10
N GLY A 67 -23.67 -0.33 -17.64
CA GLY A 67 -23.45 -0.20 -19.07
C GLY A 67 -23.11 -1.55 -19.72
N GLY A 68 -22.22 -2.33 -19.08
CA GLY A 68 -21.90 -3.69 -19.50
C GLY A 68 -23.14 -4.58 -19.52
N GLY A 69 -23.91 -4.63 -18.43
CA GLY A 69 -25.15 -5.40 -18.36
C GLY A 69 -26.18 -5.03 -19.43
N SER A 70 -26.36 -3.73 -19.67
CA SER A 70 -27.30 -3.21 -20.67
C SER A 70 -26.89 -3.54 -22.10
N PHE A 71 -25.59 -3.42 -22.42
CA PHE A 71 -25.04 -3.77 -23.73
C PHE A 71 -25.19 -5.27 -24.03
N ILE A 72 -24.99 -6.12 -23.01
CA ILE A 72 -25.16 -7.56 -23.12
C ILE A 72 -26.63 -7.92 -23.40
N GLY A 73 -27.55 -7.32 -22.65
CA GLY A 73 -29.00 -7.52 -22.87
C GLY A 73 -29.42 -7.12 -24.29
N PHE A 74 -28.85 -6.05 -24.82
CA PHE A 74 -29.10 -5.58 -26.18
C PHE A 74 -28.57 -6.56 -27.25
N ILE A 75 -27.35 -7.08 -27.10
CA ILE A 75 -26.79 -8.09 -28.01
C ILE A 75 -27.62 -9.39 -27.97
N ALA A 76 -28.04 -9.83 -26.79
CA ALA A 76 -28.91 -11.01 -26.65
C ALA A 76 -30.29 -10.80 -27.32
N TRP A 77 -30.84 -9.58 -27.23
CA TRP A 77 -32.10 -9.22 -27.89
C TRP A 77 -31.99 -9.19 -29.42
N ILE A 78 -30.87 -8.71 -29.98
CA ILE A 78 -30.59 -8.76 -31.43
C ILE A 78 -30.36 -10.19 -31.90
N ALA A 79 -29.70 -11.03 -31.09
CA ALA A 79 -29.30 -12.38 -31.48
C ALA A 79 -30.47 -13.37 -31.67
N LYS A 80 -31.69 -13.03 -31.19
CA LYS A 80 -33.06 -13.55 -31.45
C LYS A 80 -33.33 -14.99 -31.93
N GLY A 81 -32.38 -15.93 -31.96
CA GLY A 81 -32.54 -17.20 -32.68
C GLY A 81 -31.62 -18.35 -32.33
N ARG A 82 -30.94 -18.36 -31.18
CA ARG A 82 -30.22 -19.56 -30.70
C ARG A 82 -30.41 -19.76 -29.21
N GLU A 83 -30.33 -21.00 -28.74
CA GLU A 83 -30.57 -21.44 -27.36
C GLU A 83 -29.41 -21.12 -26.38
N VAL A 84 -28.40 -20.34 -26.82
CA VAL A 84 -27.18 -20.02 -26.08
C VAL A 84 -27.13 -18.64 -25.35
N PRO A 85 -28.06 -17.66 -25.51
CA PRO A 85 -27.89 -16.32 -24.95
C PRO A 85 -28.02 -16.28 -23.42
N TRP A 86 -28.76 -17.19 -22.81
CA TRP A 86 -28.95 -17.22 -21.35
C TRP A 86 -27.68 -17.64 -20.60
N LEU A 87 -26.87 -18.56 -21.15
CA LEU A 87 -25.57 -18.95 -20.56
C LEU A 87 -24.57 -17.80 -20.56
N ILE A 88 -24.54 -17.01 -21.64
CA ILE A 88 -23.68 -15.83 -21.76
C ILE A 88 -24.11 -14.75 -20.76
N ILE A 89 -25.43 -14.53 -20.61
CA ILE A 89 -25.98 -13.60 -19.62
C ILE A 89 -25.60 -14.04 -18.19
N LEU A 90 -25.75 -15.33 -17.86
CA LEU A 90 -25.39 -15.87 -16.55
C LEU A 90 -23.88 -15.73 -16.26
N PHE A 91 -23.02 -16.06 -17.23
CA PHE A 91 -21.57 -15.95 -17.08
C PHE A 91 -21.15 -14.50 -16.82
N LEU A 92 -21.70 -13.56 -17.58
CA LEU A 92 -21.39 -12.14 -17.41
C LEU A 92 -21.99 -11.56 -16.13
N ALA A 93 -23.21 -11.95 -15.75
CA ALA A 93 -23.76 -11.62 -14.45
C ALA A 93 -22.88 -12.12 -13.29
N GLY A 94 -22.29 -13.32 -13.43
CA GLY A 94 -21.31 -13.86 -12.50
C GLY A 94 -20.05 -13.00 -12.39
N ILE A 95 -19.50 -12.53 -13.53
CA ILE A 95 -18.35 -11.60 -13.56
C ILE A 95 -18.69 -10.27 -12.88
N LEU A 96 -19.86 -9.70 -13.20
CA LEU A 96 -20.33 -8.45 -12.60
C LEU A 96 -20.49 -8.61 -11.07
N LEU A 97 -21.08 -9.72 -10.63
CA LEU A 97 -21.26 -10.03 -9.21
C LEU A 97 -19.91 -10.22 -8.50
N TYR A 98 -18.97 -10.94 -9.11
CA TYR A 98 -17.61 -11.10 -8.60
C TYR A 98 -16.93 -9.74 -8.37
N HIS A 99 -16.96 -8.87 -9.37
CA HIS A 99 -16.40 -7.52 -9.26
C HIS A 99 -17.13 -6.65 -8.23
N ALA A 100 -18.46 -6.74 -8.15
CA ALA A 100 -19.22 -6.03 -7.12
C ALA A 100 -18.84 -6.48 -5.70
N VAL A 101 -18.69 -7.79 -5.48
CA VAL A 101 -18.25 -8.34 -4.19
C VAL A 101 -16.83 -7.88 -3.85
N ASP A 102 -15.91 -7.92 -4.81
CA ASP A 102 -14.52 -7.47 -4.62
C ASP A 102 -14.48 -5.97 -4.26
N TYR A 103 -15.26 -5.14 -4.97
CA TYR A 103 -15.37 -3.71 -4.67
C TYR A 103 -15.95 -3.44 -3.27
N VAL A 104 -17.00 -4.16 -2.87
CA VAL A 104 -17.60 -4.02 -1.53
C VAL A 104 -16.59 -4.41 -0.45
N LYS A 105 -15.88 -5.54 -0.63
CA LYS A 105 -14.80 -5.97 0.28
C LYS A 105 -13.73 -4.89 0.41
N TRP A 106 -13.26 -4.36 -0.71
CA TRP A 106 -12.30 -3.26 -0.73
C TRP A 106 -12.79 -2.03 0.03
N ARG A 107 -14.05 -1.62 -0.18
CA ARG A 107 -14.63 -0.45 0.50
C ARG A 107 -14.79 -0.64 2.01
N LEU A 108 -15.19 -1.85 2.45
CA LEU A 108 -15.26 -2.18 3.87
C LEU A 108 -13.87 -2.13 4.51
N PHE A 109 -12.87 -2.64 3.80
CA PHE A 109 -11.48 -2.60 4.23
C PHE A 109 -10.95 -1.16 4.35
N VAL A 110 -11.15 -0.32 3.33
CA VAL A 110 -10.79 1.11 3.35
C VAL A 110 -11.45 1.83 4.53
N ARG A 111 -12.72 1.54 4.82
CA ARG A 111 -13.43 2.12 5.98
C ARG A 111 -12.80 1.67 7.29
N LYS A 112 -12.51 0.38 7.45
CA LYS A 112 -11.82 -0.18 8.62
C LYS A 112 -10.49 0.53 8.86
N LEU A 113 -9.67 0.67 7.82
CA LEU A 113 -8.38 1.36 7.91
C LEU A 113 -8.55 2.85 8.25
N SER A 114 -9.51 3.54 7.63
CA SER A 114 -9.81 4.95 7.96
C SER A 114 -10.21 5.13 9.42
N THR A 115 -11.04 4.22 9.97
CA THR A 115 -11.40 4.24 11.38
C THR A 115 -10.17 4.05 12.27
N ALA A 116 -9.31 3.07 11.96
CA ALA A 116 -8.10 2.82 12.73
C ALA A 116 -7.14 4.02 12.75
N TRP A 117 -6.97 4.67 11.59
CA TRP A 117 -6.21 5.91 11.44
C TRP A 117 -6.75 7.04 12.32
N LYS A 118 -8.06 7.33 12.22
CA LYS A 118 -8.73 8.38 13.00
C LYS A 118 -8.66 8.15 14.50
N ASN A 119 -8.70 6.88 14.90
CA ASN A 119 -8.64 6.48 16.29
C ASN A 119 -7.22 6.33 16.85
N GLY A 120 -6.18 6.57 16.03
CA GLY A 120 -4.79 6.58 16.50
C GLY A 120 -4.15 5.19 16.67
N TRP A 121 -4.69 4.17 16.02
CA TRP A 121 -4.17 2.78 16.07
C TRP A 121 -3.05 2.51 15.08
N ILE A 122 -2.72 3.46 14.21
CA ILE A 122 -1.68 3.31 13.20
C ILE A 122 -0.59 4.34 13.48
N ASP A 123 0.62 3.84 13.75
CA ASP A 123 1.82 4.66 13.79
C ASP A 123 2.50 4.61 12.43
N CYS A 124 3.03 5.76 12.00
CA CYS A 124 3.80 5.86 10.77
C CYS A 124 5.21 6.34 11.03
N TYR A 125 6.15 5.58 10.47
CA TYR A 125 7.57 5.85 10.58
C TYR A 125 8.16 6.10 9.19
N PRO A 126 8.97 7.15 8.98
CA PRO A 126 9.72 7.31 7.75
C PRO A 126 10.60 6.08 7.53
N ALA A 127 10.51 5.49 6.34
CA ALA A 127 11.27 4.33 5.94
C ALA A 127 12.01 4.62 4.63
N LEU A 128 13.33 4.42 4.64
CA LEU A 128 14.14 4.39 3.43
C LEU A 128 14.15 2.98 2.87
N ILE A 129 13.86 2.86 1.57
CA ILE A 129 13.74 1.58 0.88
C ILE A 129 15.05 1.27 0.17
N GLY A 130 15.62 0.10 0.42
CA GLY A 130 16.80 -0.40 -0.29
C GLY A 130 16.46 -0.89 -1.69
N SER A 131 17.39 -1.61 -2.31
CA SER A 131 17.12 -2.32 -3.56
C SER A 131 16.03 -3.39 -3.35
N LEU A 132 15.21 -3.61 -4.39
CA LEU A 132 14.19 -4.66 -4.36
C LEU A 132 14.72 -5.92 -5.06
N TYR A 133 14.64 -7.07 -4.42
CA TYR A 133 14.85 -8.36 -5.07
C TYR A 133 13.51 -8.99 -5.44
N TYR A 134 13.33 -9.30 -6.73
CA TYR A 134 12.13 -9.97 -7.22
C TYR A 134 12.25 -11.48 -6.98
N ASP A 135 11.39 -12.03 -6.12
CA ASP A 135 11.39 -13.45 -5.80
C ASP A 135 10.40 -14.20 -6.71
N GLU A 136 10.92 -14.70 -7.84
CA GLU A 136 10.16 -15.51 -8.80
C GLU A 136 9.61 -16.82 -8.22
N GLN A 137 10.22 -17.34 -7.15
CA GLN A 137 9.83 -18.62 -6.55
C GLN A 137 8.63 -18.47 -5.62
N ASN A 138 8.58 -17.38 -4.84
CA ASN A 138 7.43 -17.07 -3.97
C ASN A 138 6.15 -16.75 -4.75
N VAL A 139 6.25 -16.22 -5.98
CA VAL A 139 5.09 -15.97 -6.86
C VAL A 139 4.38 -17.27 -7.30
N LYS A 140 5.10 -18.40 -7.33
CA LYS A 140 4.52 -19.71 -7.68
C LYS A 140 3.72 -20.36 -6.54
N ALA A 141 3.81 -19.82 -5.32
CA ALA A 141 3.18 -20.35 -4.10
C ALA A 141 1.91 -19.59 -3.67
N ASP A 142 1.21 -18.96 -4.62
CA ASP A 142 -0.10 -18.30 -4.42
C ASP A 142 -0.10 -16.97 -3.63
N LYS A 143 1.09 -16.41 -3.35
CA LYS A 143 1.23 -15.02 -2.89
C LYS A 143 1.17 -14.06 -4.08
N ALA A 144 0.73 -12.82 -3.85
CA ALA A 144 0.42 -11.81 -4.87
C ALA A 144 1.40 -11.75 -6.06
N LYS A 145 0.88 -11.38 -7.24
CA LYS A 145 1.54 -11.55 -8.55
C LYS A 145 2.96 -10.96 -8.68
N TYR A 146 3.38 -10.02 -7.83
CA TYR A 146 4.71 -9.40 -7.84
C TYR A 146 5.21 -9.13 -6.42
N PHE A 147 5.98 -10.08 -5.89
CA PHE A 147 6.51 -10.08 -4.54
C PHE A 147 7.99 -9.74 -4.51
N TYR A 148 8.39 -8.88 -3.57
CA TYR A 148 9.75 -8.37 -3.45
C TYR A 148 10.27 -8.47 -2.02
N LEU A 149 11.57 -8.76 -1.90
CA LEU A 149 12.32 -8.63 -0.65
C LEU A 149 13.16 -7.36 -0.71
N THR A 150 13.26 -6.64 0.41
CA THR A 150 14.09 -5.43 0.51
C THR A 150 14.62 -5.23 1.93
N THR A 151 15.56 -4.32 2.10
CA THR A 151 15.98 -3.84 3.42
C THR A 151 15.41 -2.45 3.64
N LEU A 152 14.77 -2.24 4.78
CA LEU A 152 14.25 -0.94 5.20
C LEU A 152 15.12 -0.36 6.29
N MET A 153 15.38 0.95 6.25
CA MET A 153 15.81 1.69 7.43
C MET A 153 14.67 2.57 7.89
N VAL A 154 14.14 2.25 9.06
CA VAL A 154 13.05 2.97 9.70
C VAL A 154 13.65 3.99 10.66
N VAL A 155 13.17 5.22 10.58
CA VAL A 155 13.56 6.29 11.50
C VAL A 155 12.51 6.39 12.59
N ALA A 156 12.97 6.23 13.83
CA ALA A 156 12.20 6.50 15.02
C ALA A 156 12.17 8.02 15.30
N PRO A 157 11.15 8.50 16.02
CA PRO A 157 11.02 9.92 16.36
C PRO A 157 12.04 10.42 17.37
N SER A 158 12.67 9.52 18.12
CA SER A 158 13.88 9.82 18.89
C SER A 158 15.07 10.21 17.98
N GLY A 159 14.97 9.96 16.68
CA GLY A 159 16.05 10.05 15.70
C GLY A 159 16.84 8.74 15.56
N GLU A 160 16.54 7.73 16.40
CA GLU A 160 17.15 6.41 16.30
C GLU A 160 16.73 5.71 15.00
N THR A 161 17.64 4.94 14.40
CA THR A 161 17.37 4.17 13.19
C THR A 161 17.33 2.69 13.49
N ARG A 162 16.43 1.97 12.82
CA ARG A 162 16.38 0.51 12.86
C ARG A 162 16.32 -0.04 11.45
N SER A 163 17.22 -0.96 11.14
CA SER A 163 17.20 -1.71 9.90
C SER A 163 16.30 -2.94 10.03
N ILE A 164 15.43 -3.16 9.05
CA ILE A 164 14.62 -4.38 8.90
C ILE A 164 15.10 -5.06 7.63
N GLU A 165 15.78 -6.19 7.81
CA GLU A 165 16.27 -7.01 6.71
C GLU A 165 15.16 -7.91 6.16
N GLU A 166 15.25 -8.26 4.88
CA GLU A 166 14.33 -9.18 4.21
C GLU A 166 12.84 -8.82 4.34
N PHE A 167 12.53 -7.52 4.36
CA PHE A 167 11.18 -7.02 4.43
C PHE A 167 10.40 -7.38 3.15
N GLU A 168 9.23 -7.99 3.35
CA GLU A 168 8.35 -8.46 2.29
C GLU A 168 7.42 -7.32 1.80
N ALA A 169 7.43 -7.03 0.50
CA ALA A 169 6.56 -6.01 -0.09
C ALA A 169 6.00 -6.42 -1.46
N CYS A 170 4.81 -5.92 -1.79
CA CYS A 170 4.18 -6.10 -3.09
C CYS A 170 4.21 -4.78 -3.88
N ALA A 171 4.63 -4.83 -5.14
CA ALA A 171 4.77 -3.65 -5.99
C ALA A 171 4.35 -3.93 -7.43
N GLY A 172 4.58 -2.96 -8.33
CA GLY A 172 4.35 -3.08 -9.76
C GLY A 172 5.21 -4.17 -10.44
N LYS A 173 5.01 -4.36 -11.76
CA LYS A 173 5.76 -5.37 -12.53
C LYS A 173 7.26 -5.03 -12.55
N PRO A 174 8.18 -6.02 -12.51
CA PRO A 174 9.63 -5.74 -12.54
C PRO A 174 10.06 -4.85 -13.71
N ARG A 175 9.54 -5.12 -14.92
CA ARG A 175 9.84 -4.32 -16.12
C ARG A 175 9.39 -2.86 -16.01
N GLN A 176 8.26 -2.60 -15.34
CA GLN A 176 7.76 -1.24 -15.12
C GLN A 176 8.62 -0.53 -14.08
N LEU A 177 8.96 -1.21 -12.98
CA LEU A 177 9.83 -0.66 -11.94
C LEU A 177 11.20 -0.28 -12.50
N ILE A 178 11.80 -1.12 -13.37
CA ILE A 178 13.06 -0.80 -14.06
C ILE A 178 12.92 0.47 -14.92
N ALA A 179 11.82 0.58 -15.68
CA ALA A 179 11.57 1.76 -16.51
C ALA A 179 11.38 3.03 -15.67
N ASP A 180 10.83 2.89 -14.46
CA ASP A 180 10.65 3.97 -13.48
C ASP A 180 11.93 4.29 -12.68
N GLY A 181 13.06 3.65 -13.01
CA GLY A 181 14.37 3.87 -12.38
C GLY A 181 14.52 3.24 -10.99
N VAL A 182 13.67 2.28 -10.63
CA VAL A 182 13.75 1.57 -9.36
C VAL A 182 14.97 0.65 -9.35
N ALA A 183 15.78 0.76 -8.31
CA ALA A 183 16.92 -0.11 -8.07
C ALA A 183 16.44 -1.53 -7.72
N LEU A 184 16.70 -2.48 -8.62
CA LEU A 184 16.47 -3.90 -8.40
C LEU A 184 17.79 -4.64 -8.14
N ALA A 185 17.77 -5.56 -7.18
CA ALA A 185 18.86 -6.51 -6.95
C ALA A 185 18.68 -7.74 -7.84
N SER A 186 19.77 -8.23 -8.43
CA SER A 186 19.75 -9.46 -9.25
C SER A 186 19.62 -10.73 -8.40
N GLU A 187 20.12 -10.70 -7.17
CA GLU A 187 20.20 -11.86 -6.26
C GLU A 187 19.84 -11.43 -4.83
N ARG A 188 19.26 -12.33 -4.04
CA ARG A 188 18.79 -12.05 -2.67
C ARG A 188 19.89 -11.48 -1.76
N HIS A 189 21.09 -12.06 -1.80
CA HIS A 189 22.21 -11.56 -0.98
C HIS A 189 22.79 -10.22 -1.46
N LYS A 190 22.32 -9.70 -2.61
CA LYS A 190 22.69 -8.39 -3.15
C LYS A 190 21.64 -7.32 -2.83
N ILE A 191 20.62 -7.63 -2.03
CA ILE A 191 19.75 -6.62 -1.43
C ILE A 191 20.65 -5.72 -0.58
N ARG A 192 20.64 -4.42 -0.87
CA ARG A 192 21.45 -3.42 -0.19
C ARG A 192 20.61 -2.19 0.07
N LEU A 193 20.86 -1.59 1.21
CA LEU A 193 20.43 -0.25 1.52
C LEU A 193 21.68 0.60 1.63
N ASP A 194 21.99 1.33 0.57
CA ASP A 194 23.14 2.22 0.52
C ASP A 194 22.72 3.64 0.11
N ALA A 195 23.54 4.63 0.44
CA ALA A 195 23.24 6.04 0.20
C ALA A 195 23.10 6.41 -1.29
N GLN A 196 23.62 5.58 -2.21
CA GLN A 196 23.62 5.85 -3.66
C GLN A 196 22.55 5.07 -4.43
N ARG A 197 22.12 3.92 -3.90
CA ARG A 197 21.22 2.94 -4.52
C ARG A 197 20.08 2.61 -3.56
N HIS A 198 19.30 3.64 -3.24
CA HIS A 198 18.04 3.50 -2.52
C HIS A 198 16.86 3.87 -3.41
N ASN A 199 15.70 3.30 -3.14
CA ASN A 199 14.46 3.59 -3.83
C ASN A 199 13.66 4.76 -3.21
N GLY A 200 14.30 5.52 -2.32
CA GLY A 200 13.74 6.70 -1.69
C GLY A 200 12.93 6.39 -0.44
N TRP A 201 12.24 7.43 0.03
CA TRP A 201 11.55 7.48 1.31
C TRP A 201 10.04 7.31 1.16
N THR A 202 9.45 6.58 2.08
CA THR A 202 8.00 6.50 2.28
C THR A 202 7.69 6.37 3.77
N PHE A 203 6.46 6.04 4.12
CA PHE A 203 6.09 5.64 5.47
C PHE A 203 5.90 4.13 5.57
N LEU A 204 6.35 3.55 6.68
CA LEU A 204 5.95 2.24 7.17
C LEU A 204 4.78 2.45 8.15
N ALA A 205 3.61 1.89 7.83
CA ALA A 205 2.48 1.87 8.75
C ALA A 205 2.56 0.65 9.65
N VAL A 206 2.46 0.86 10.96
CA VAL A 206 2.55 -0.20 11.98
C VAL A 206 1.34 -0.08 12.91
N VAL A 207 0.70 -1.20 13.20
CA VAL A 207 -0.37 -1.22 14.20
C VAL A 207 0.25 -0.94 15.57
N ARG A 208 -0.34 0.00 16.30
CA ARG A 208 0.21 0.46 17.58
C ARG A 208 0.37 -0.71 18.56
N GLY A 209 1.54 -0.77 19.20
CA GLY A 209 1.90 -1.85 20.13
C GLY A 209 2.39 -3.13 19.45
N LYS A 210 2.54 -3.16 18.13
CA LYS A 210 3.08 -4.30 17.38
C LYS A 210 4.53 -4.07 16.92
N PRO A 211 5.29 -5.14 16.64
CA PRO A 211 6.65 -5.04 16.12
C PRO A 211 6.71 -4.28 14.80
N LEU A 212 7.84 -3.61 14.52
CA LEU A 212 8.03 -2.86 13.26
C LEU A 212 8.07 -3.79 12.04
N GLU A 213 8.54 -5.02 12.22
CA GLU A 213 8.59 -6.08 11.20
C GLU A 213 7.20 -6.45 10.68
N HIS A 214 6.15 -6.22 11.48
CA HIS A 214 4.76 -6.46 11.09
C HIS A 214 4.16 -5.27 10.32
N GLY A 215 4.96 -4.23 10.09
CA GLY A 215 4.55 -3.04 9.36
C GLY A 215 4.20 -3.31 7.90
N SER A 216 3.59 -2.31 7.26
CA SER A 216 3.22 -2.33 5.86
C SER A 216 3.71 -1.07 5.16
N LEU A 217 4.44 -1.23 4.04
CA LEU A 217 4.77 -0.12 3.12
C LEU A 217 3.55 0.33 2.33
N GLU A 218 2.56 -0.55 2.21
CA GLU A 218 1.23 -0.21 1.73
C GLU A 218 0.51 0.52 2.86
N THR A 219 0.56 1.85 2.86
CA THR A 219 -0.02 2.70 3.92
C THR A 219 -1.41 3.21 3.56
N GLY A 220 -1.80 3.07 2.29
CA GLY A 220 -2.97 3.73 1.70
C GLY A 220 -2.80 5.24 1.59
N LEU A 221 -1.58 5.78 1.70
CA LEU A 221 -1.30 7.20 1.52
C LEU A 221 -0.95 7.51 0.06
N GLY A 222 -1.48 8.62 -0.44
CA GLY A 222 -1.13 9.16 -1.75
C GLY A 222 0.21 9.87 -1.78
N ARG A 223 0.69 10.18 -2.99
CA ARG A 223 1.96 10.90 -3.18
C ARG A 223 2.00 12.25 -2.43
N PRO A 224 0.97 13.11 -2.50
CA PRO A 224 0.96 14.38 -1.76
C PRO A 224 0.97 14.18 -0.23
N GLN A 225 0.28 13.15 0.27
CA GLN A 225 0.23 12.83 1.69
C GLN A 225 1.60 12.38 2.20
N VAL A 226 2.27 11.48 1.48
CA VAL A 226 3.63 11.04 1.83
C VAL A 226 4.60 12.22 1.80
N ALA A 227 4.54 13.08 0.78
CA ALA A 227 5.39 14.27 0.70
C ALA A 227 5.19 15.20 1.90
N ALA A 228 3.94 15.52 2.24
CA ALA A 228 3.62 16.39 3.38
C ALA A 228 4.06 15.78 4.72
N GLY A 229 3.91 14.47 4.90
CA GLY A 229 4.39 13.79 6.10
C GLY A 229 5.91 13.82 6.23
N LEU A 230 6.63 13.52 5.14
CA LEU A 230 8.10 13.57 5.13
C LEU A 230 8.61 14.99 5.40
N ASP A 231 7.94 16.01 4.88
CA ASP A 231 8.25 17.41 5.18
C ASP A 231 7.99 17.75 6.66
N ARG A 232 6.87 17.28 7.24
CA ARG A 232 6.59 17.44 8.67
C ARG A 232 7.68 16.81 9.54
N VAL A 233 8.15 15.62 9.19
CA VAL A 233 9.23 14.91 9.90
C VAL A 233 10.54 15.69 9.78
N ARG A 234 10.84 16.21 8.58
CA ARG A 234 12.05 17.01 8.31
C ARG A 234 12.23 18.18 9.28
N TYR A 235 11.14 18.88 9.60
CA TYR A 235 11.17 20.04 10.51
C TYR A 235 10.76 19.71 11.96
N GLY A 236 10.19 18.53 12.20
CA GLY A 236 9.57 18.19 13.47
C GLY A 236 10.38 17.26 14.36
N TRP A 237 11.32 16.50 13.79
CA TRP A 237 12.05 15.45 14.50
C TRP A 237 13.54 15.83 14.66
N PRO A 238 14.20 15.36 15.73
CA PRO A 238 15.63 15.57 15.95
C PRO A 238 16.46 14.67 15.00
N LEU A 239 16.43 15.00 13.71
CA LEU A 239 17.10 14.23 12.66
C LEU A 239 18.62 14.34 12.68
N ASP A 240 19.18 15.20 13.55
CA ASP A 240 20.62 15.32 13.78
C ASP A 240 21.20 14.06 14.46
N ASN A 241 20.33 13.27 15.11
CA ASN A 241 20.68 11.99 15.72
C ASN A 241 20.60 10.81 14.74
N VAL A 242 20.09 11.02 13.53
CA VAL A 242 20.07 9.99 12.50
C VAL A 242 21.50 9.77 12.06
N GLY A 243 22.06 8.61 12.40
CA GLY A 243 23.39 8.21 11.96
C GLY A 243 23.54 8.29 10.44
N PRO A 244 24.79 8.28 9.92
CA PRO A 244 25.01 8.26 8.48
C PRO A 244 24.20 7.12 7.85
N LEU A 245 23.69 7.37 6.64
CA LEU A 245 23.00 6.33 5.87
C LEU A 245 23.91 5.08 5.82
N PRO A 246 23.35 3.87 5.98
CA PRO A 246 24.13 2.64 5.94
C PRO A 246 25.00 2.59 4.69
N ASP A 247 26.21 2.07 4.88
CA ASP A 247 27.45 2.62 4.36
C ASP A 247 27.46 3.13 2.91
N THR A 248 28.05 4.32 2.78
CA THR A 248 28.89 4.77 1.66
C THR A 248 30.22 3.99 1.61
N ALA A 249 30.18 2.65 1.56
CA ALA A 249 31.35 1.78 1.41
C ALA A 249 31.31 0.97 0.11
#